data_AF-A0AB38DTC7-F1
#
_entry.id   AF-A0AB38DTC7-F1
#
_cell.length_a   1.000
_cell.length_b   1.000
_cell.length_c   1.000
_cell.angle_alpha   90.00
_cell.angle_beta   90.00
_cell.angle_gamma   90.00
#
_symmetry.space_group_name_H-M   'P 1'
#
loop_
_entity.id
_entity.type
_entity.pdbx_description
1 polymer ?
#
loop_
_entity_poly.entity_id
_entity_poly.type
_entity_poly.pdbx_seq_one_letter_code
_entity_poly.pdbx_strand_id
1 'polypeptide(L)'
;MSQHIIHLDDLNPEDPAGFLYALSDAYLEYSESHGMEALNDEQHTLLAYCYLDSQVQEGGFLQLIAGGYGEYVFMNPLADSLRRWRIKPTPKIMDKAKALYVEHGAAIEQMADEEVPLDDIRAQFGMFEELDGDYYEAADEDLAAAALYVLANRDKFLVIGQE
;
A
#
# COMPACT_ATOMS: atom_id res chain seq x y z
N MET A 1 -7.41 27.20 3.58
CA MET A 1 -6.89 26.16 4.49
C MET A 1 -5.40 26.38 4.67
N SER A 2 -4.80 26.08 5.83
CA SER A 2 -3.36 26.28 6.07
C SER A 2 -2.57 25.06 5.60
N GLN A 3 -1.65 25.27 4.66
CA GLN A 3 -0.72 24.23 4.19
C GLN A 3 0.18 23.78 5.33
N HIS A 4 0.35 22.47 5.49
CA HIS A 4 1.29 21.86 6.43
C HIS A 4 2.51 21.33 5.65
N ILE A 5 3.72 21.66 6.12
CA ILE A 5 4.97 21.25 5.48
C ILE A 5 5.64 20.20 6.35
N ILE A 6 5.86 19.02 5.79
CA ILE A 6 6.69 17.98 6.39
C ILE A 6 8.16 18.34 6.12
N HIS A 7 8.97 18.42 7.17
CA HIS A 7 10.39 18.73 7.05
C HIS A 7 11.19 17.43 6.83
N LEU A 8 12.03 17.41 5.79
CA LEU A 8 12.88 16.25 5.48
C LEU A 8 13.88 15.91 6.59
N ASP A 9 14.28 16.89 7.39
CA ASP A 9 15.22 16.69 8.50
C ASP A 9 14.62 15.79 9.60
N ASP A 10 13.29 15.63 9.63
CA ASP A 10 12.57 14.75 10.54
C ASP A 10 12.41 13.32 9.96
N LEU A 11 12.88 13.09 8.73
CA LEU A 11 12.75 11.83 8.00
C LEU A 11 14.12 11.22 7.72
N ASN A 12 14.17 9.91 7.48
CA ASN A 12 15.41 9.20 7.14
C ASN A 12 15.37 8.56 5.74
N PRO A 13 15.77 9.28 4.68
CA PRO A 13 15.76 8.74 3.33
C PRO A 13 16.75 7.58 3.07
N GLU A 14 17.67 7.29 4.00
CA GLU A 14 18.59 6.14 3.90
C GLU A 14 17.91 4.80 4.26
N ASP A 15 16.74 4.87 4.90
CA ASP A 15 15.82 3.76 5.12
C ASP A 15 14.55 3.98 4.28
N PRO A 16 14.47 3.43 3.05
CA PRO A 16 13.34 3.70 2.16
C PRO A 16 11.99 3.32 2.74
N ALA A 17 11.90 2.16 3.40
CA ALA A 17 10.65 1.71 4.02
C ALA A 17 10.26 2.66 5.15
N GLY A 18 11.15 2.91 6.10
CA GLY A 18 10.90 3.82 7.21
C GLY A 18 10.56 5.25 6.76
N PHE A 19 11.21 5.74 5.71
CA PHE A 19 10.93 7.03 5.09
C PHE A 19 9.50 7.12 4.54
N LEU A 20 9.07 6.12 3.77
CA LEU A 20 7.74 6.10 3.15
C LEU A 20 6.64 5.89 4.20
N TYR A 21 6.90 5.06 5.21
CA TYR A 21 5.99 4.86 6.35
C TYR A 21 5.82 6.13 7.17
N ALA A 22 6.90 6.84 7.50
CA ALA A 22 6.81 8.10 8.25
C ALA A 22 6.01 9.18 7.50
N LEU A 23 6.12 9.24 6.16
CA LEU A 23 5.26 10.11 5.35
C LEU A 23 3.79 9.69 5.40
N SER A 24 3.54 8.39 5.29
CA SER A 24 2.19 7.83 5.38
C SER A 24 1.55 8.12 6.74
N ASP A 25 2.30 7.98 7.82
CA ASP A 25 1.84 8.29 9.19
C ASP A 25 1.49 9.78 9.32
N ALA A 26 2.32 10.67 8.78
CA ALA A 26 2.04 12.11 8.78
C ALA A 26 0.76 12.46 7.98
N TYR A 27 0.49 11.75 6.86
CA TYR A 27 -0.75 11.93 6.11
C TYR A 27 -1.98 11.45 6.89
N LEU A 28 -1.88 10.31 7.56
CA LEU A 28 -2.95 9.77 8.39
C LEU A 28 -3.26 10.72 9.55
N GLU A 29 -2.24 11.16 10.30
CA GLU A 29 -2.40 12.12 11.40
C GLU A 29 -3.08 13.43 10.92
N TYR A 30 -2.66 13.96 9.78
CA TYR A 30 -3.30 15.15 9.21
C TYR A 30 -4.77 14.90 8.85
N SER A 31 -5.06 13.74 8.26
CA SER A 31 -6.39 13.35 7.77
C SER A 31 -7.39 13.10 8.90
N GLU A 32 -6.95 12.73 10.10
CA GLU A 32 -7.83 12.59 11.28
C GLU A 32 -8.59 13.89 11.60
N SER A 33 -7.97 15.04 11.36
CA SER A 33 -8.56 16.35 11.62
C SER A 33 -9.14 17.05 10.38
N HIS A 34 -8.70 16.66 9.17
CA HIS A 34 -9.02 17.38 7.93
C HIS A 34 -9.75 16.54 6.88
N GLY A 35 -9.96 15.24 7.14
CA GLY A 35 -10.53 14.30 6.20
C GLY A 35 -9.52 13.77 5.19
N MET A 36 -9.80 12.58 4.65
CA MET A 36 -8.96 11.95 3.63
C MET A 36 -8.94 12.75 2.33
N GLU A 37 -10.00 13.51 2.05
CA GLU A 37 -10.13 14.39 0.89
C GLU A 37 -9.12 15.55 0.85
N ALA A 38 -8.43 15.81 1.97
CA ALA A 38 -7.39 16.85 2.03
C ALA A 38 -6.04 16.38 1.45
N LEU A 39 -5.92 15.09 1.12
CA LEU A 39 -4.75 14.50 0.48
C LEU A 39 -4.90 14.54 -1.04
N ASN A 40 -3.77 14.71 -1.73
CA ASN A 40 -3.75 14.62 -3.19
C ASN A 40 -3.59 13.15 -3.67
N ASP A 41 -3.78 12.92 -4.97
CA ASP A 41 -3.70 11.60 -5.60
C ASP A 41 -2.36 10.86 -5.35
N GLU A 42 -1.24 11.59 -5.26
CA GLU A 42 0.09 11.00 -5.06
C GLU A 42 0.27 10.57 -3.60
N GLN A 43 -0.28 11.35 -2.65
CA GLN A 43 -0.32 11.02 -1.23
C GLN A 43 -1.24 9.81 -0.96
N HIS A 44 -2.41 9.76 -1.61
CA HIS A 44 -3.26 8.57 -1.57
C HIS A 44 -2.59 7.33 -2.16
N THR A 45 -1.84 7.49 -3.26
CA THR A 45 -1.04 6.39 -3.82
C THR A 45 -0.01 5.90 -2.81
N LEU A 46 0.71 6.80 -2.14
CA LEU A 46 1.71 6.42 -1.15
C LEU A 46 1.08 5.69 0.04
N LEU A 47 -0.04 6.20 0.57
CA LEU A 47 -0.80 5.53 1.63
C LEU A 47 -1.21 4.11 1.23
N ALA A 48 -1.78 3.96 0.04
CA ALA A 48 -2.20 2.66 -0.45
C ALA A 48 -1.01 1.70 -0.65
N TYR A 49 0.15 2.21 -1.07
CA TYR A 49 1.35 1.38 -1.23
C TYR A 49 1.94 0.94 0.12
N CYS A 50 2.09 1.84 1.08
CA CYS A 50 2.54 1.49 2.43
C CYS A 50 1.57 0.53 3.12
N TYR A 51 0.27 0.70 2.91
CA TYR A 51 -0.72 -0.21 3.45
C TYR A 51 -0.62 -1.62 2.83
N LEU A 52 -0.49 -1.70 1.50
CA LEU A 52 -0.22 -2.96 0.81
C LEU A 52 1.03 -3.64 1.37
N ASP A 53 2.14 -2.90 1.48
CA ASP A 53 3.40 -3.43 1.98
C ASP A 53 3.26 -3.98 3.40
N SER A 54 2.68 -3.20 4.32
CA SER A 54 2.50 -3.60 5.71
C SER A 54 1.69 -4.89 5.84
N GLN A 55 0.57 -5.00 5.13
CA GLN A 55 -0.29 -6.19 5.22
C GLN A 55 0.38 -7.43 4.59
N VAL A 56 1.02 -7.28 3.43
CA VAL A 56 1.63 -8.41 2.73
C VAL A 56 2.88 -8.90 3.48
N GLN A 57 3.71 -8.00 4.02
CA GLN A 57 4.88 -8.36 4.83
C GLN A 57 4.51 -9.05 6.15
N GLU A 58 3.38 -8.69 6.77
CA GLU A 58 2.93 -9.32 8.02
C GLU A 58 2.25 -10.67 7.78
N GLY A 59 1.34 -10.75 6.80
CA GLY A 59 0.49 -11.93 6.62
C GLY A 59 0.05 -12.19 5.19
N GLY A 60 0.75 -11.65 4.21
CA GLY A 60 0.51 -11.92 2.80
C GLY A 60 -0.78 -11.29 2.26
N PHE A 61 -1.05 -11.53 0.99
CA PHE A 61 -2.27 -11.07 0.32
C PHE A 61 -3.54 -11.62 0.96
N LEU A 62 -3.48 -12.81 1.56
CA LEU A 62 -4.63 -13.36 2.27
C LEU A 62 -4.99 -12.57 3.52
N GLN A 63 -4.01 -12.09 4.30
CA GLN A 63 -4.31 -11.20 5.43
C GLN A 63 -4.95 -9.90 4.93
N LEU A 64 -4.40 -9.31 3.87
CA LEU A 64 -4.92 -8.09 3.26
C LEU A 64 -6.40 -8.26 2.85
N ILE A 65 -6.73 -9.36 2.18
CA ILE A 65 -8.10 -9.65 1.71
C ILE A 65 -9.02 -9.96 2.89
N ALA A 66 -8.61 -10.82 3.81
CA ALA A 66 -9.39 -11.18 4.99
C ALA A 66 -9.65 -9.97 5.92
N GLY A 67 -8.75 -8.99 5.93
CA GLY A 67 -8.93 -7.72 6.62
C GLY A 67 -9.93 -6.76 5.95
N GLY A 68 -10.48 -7.11 4.79
CA GLY A 68 -11.46 -6.30 4.05
C GLY A 68 -10.84 -5.22 3.14
N TYR A 69 -9.53 -5.30 2.86
CA TYR A 69 -8.83 -4.28 2.07
C TYR A 69 -8.66 -4.65 0.59
N GLY A 70 -9.16 -5.81 0.17
CA GLY A 70 -9.06 -6.27 -1.21
C GLY A 70 -9.61 -5.26 -2.20
N GLU A 71 -10.82 -4.75 -1.96
CA GLU A 71 -11.45 -3.76 -2.86
C GLU A 71 -10.63 -2.46 -2.93
N TYR A 72 -10.20 -1.93 -1.79
CA TYR A 72 -9.40 -0.71 -1.72
C TYR A 72 -8.06 -0.83 -2.45
N VAL A 73 -7.37 -1.97 -2.34
CA VAL A 73 -6.05 -2.14 -2.96
C VAL A 73 -6.16 -2.50 -4.43
N PHE A 74 -7.11 -3.36 -4.82
CA PHE A 74 -7.19 -3.90 -6.17
C PHE A 74 -8.10 -3.10 -7.12
N MET A 75 -9.07 -2.33 -6.61
CA MET A 75 -9.96 -1.53 -7.45
C MET A 75 -9.51 -0.08 -7.63
N ASN A 76 -8.61 0.42 -6.77
CA ASN A 76 -7.98 1.72 -6.94
C ASN A 76 -6.82 1.69 -7.96
N PRO A 77 -6.45 2.83 -8.56
CA PRO A 77 -5.40 2.91 -9.59
C PRO A 77 -3.96 2.79 -9.04
N LEU A 78 -3.76 2.08 -7.91
CA LEU A 78 -2.44 1.95 -7.27
C LEU A 78 -1.40 1.34 -8.22
N ALA A 79 -1.72 0.22 -8.88
CA ALA A 79 -0.80 -0.42 -9.82
C ALA A 79 -0.39 0.52 -10.97
N ASP A 80 -1.33 1.33 -11.49
CA ASP A 80 -1.04 2.31 -12.54
C ASP A 80 -0.19 3.48 -12.04
N SER A 81 -0.44 3.96 -10.81
CA SER A 81 0.39 4.98 -10.19
C SER A 81 1.83 4.51 -9.99
N LEU A 82 2.03 3.30 -9.45
CA LEU A 82 3.36 2.72 -9.28
C LEU A 82 4.10 2.56 -10.63
N ARG A 83 3.40 2.19 -11.71
CA ARG A 83 3.98 2.18 -13.07
C ARG A 83 4.44 3.57 -13.51
N ARG A 84 3.70 4.63 -13.17
CA ARG A 84 4.11 6.03 -13.42
C ARG A 84 5.35 6.41 -12.62
N TRP A 85 5.50 5.86 -11.41
CA TRP A 85 6.70 5.98 -10.57
C TRP A 85 7.89 5.13 -11.07
N ARG A 86 7.74 4.45 -12.21
CA ARG A 86 8.72 3.55 -12.84
C ARG A 86 8.96 2.24 -12.08
N ILE A 87 8.09 1.91 -11.12
CA ILE A 87 8.04 0.64 -10.42
C ILE A 87 7.31 -0.38 -11.31
N LYS A 88 7.77 -1.63 -11.36
CA LYS A 88 7.25 -2.65 -12.29
C LYS A 88 6.94 -4.01 -11.65
N PRO A 89 7.79 -4.56 -10.77
CA PRO A 89 7.50 -5.83 -10.11
C PRO A 89 6.19 -5.79 -9.30
N THR A 90 6.05 -4.88 -8.33
CA THR A 90 4.83 -4.79 -7.51
C THR A 90 3.55 -4.67 -8.35
N PRO A 91 3.44 -3.76 -9.35
CA PRO A 91 2.25 -3.70 -10.21
C PRO A 91 1.89 -5.00 -10.91
N LYS A 92 2.88 -5.78 -11.36
CA LYS A 92 2.63 -7.08 -12.01
C LYS A 92 2.12 -8.12 -11.02
N ILE A 93 2.67 -8.12 -9.80
CA ILE A 93 2.22 -9.00 -8.73
C ILE A 93 0.78 -8.65 -8.33
N MET A 94 0.50 -7.36 -8.20
CA MET A 94 -0.86 -6.86 -7.96
C MET A 94 -1.85 -7.26 -9.06
N ASP A 95 -1.46 -7.23 -10.35
CA ASP A 95 -2.35 -7.68 -11.42
C ASP A 95 -2.73 -9.17 -11.27
N LYS A 96 -1.76 -10.02 -10.90
CA LYS A 96 -1.99 -11.44 -10.62
C LYS A 96 -2.87 -11.62 -9.38
N ALA A 97 -2.55 -10.93 -8.28
CA ALA A 97 -3.30 -10.98 -7.03
C ALA A 97 -4.75 -10.51 -7.22
N LYS A 98 -4.97 -9.46 -8.02
CA LYS A 98 -6.30 -8.97 -8.40
C LYS A 98 -7.12 -10.03 -9.14
N ALA A 99 -6.51 -10.79 -10.04
CA ALA A 99 -7.22 -11.86 -10.75
C ALA A 99 -7.72 -12.94 -9.77
N LEU A 100 -6.89 -13.36 -8.82
CA LEU A 100 -7.29 -14.29 -7.76
C LEU A 100 -8.33 -13.68 -6.81
N TYR A 101 -8.19 -12.40 -6.47
CA TYR A 101 -9.17 -11.69 -5.64
C TYR A 101 -10.55 -11.63 -6.29
N VAL A 102 -10.63 -11.38 -7.61
CA VAL A 102 -11.92 -11.39 -8.33
C VAL A 102 -12.58 -12.78 -8.27
N GLU A 103 -11.81 -13.86 -8.23
CA GLU A 103 -12.33 -15.22 -8.17
C GLU A 103 -12.68 -15.69 -6.75
N HIS A 104 -11.87 -15.29 -5.76
CA HIS A 104 -11.89 -15.88 -4.42
C HIS A 104 -12.13 -14.87 -3.28
N GLY A 105 -12.04 -13.57 -3.55
CA GLY A 105 -12.07 -12.49 -2.56
C GLY A 105 -13.32 -12.53 -1.69
N ALA A 106 -14.50 -12.61 -2.30
CA ALA A 106 -15.77 -12.69 -1.56
C ALA A 106 -15.86 -13.93 -0.65
N ALA A 107 -15.27 -15.06 -1.03
CA ALA A 107 -15.24 -16.25 -0.19
C ALA A 107 -14.28 -16.08 0.99
N ILE A 108 -13.10 -15.49 0.76
CA ILE A 108 -12.11 -15.19 1.81
C ILE A 108 -12.69 -14.20 2.82
N GLU A 109 -13.30 -13.11 2.33
CA GLU A 109 -13.93 -12.08 3.16
C GLU A 109 -15.08 -12.68 3.99
N GLN A 110 -15.94 -13.51 3.37
CA GLN A 110 -17.00 -14.21 4.11
C GLN A 110 -16.44 -15.12 5.20
N MET A 111 -15.37 -15.88 4.94
CA MET A 111 -14.74 -16.72 5.96
C MET A 111 -14.13 -15.88 7.10
N ALA A 112 -13.57 -14.73 6.79
CA ALA A 112 -13.07 -13.79 7.80
C ALA A 112 -14.22 -13.22 8.66
N ASP A 113 -15.35 -12.85 8.04
CA ASP A 113 -16.57 -12.43 8.75
C ASP A 113 -17.14 -13.53 9.66
N GLU A 114 -16.98 -14.81 9.26
CA GLU A 114 -17.33 -15.99 10.05
C GLU A 114 -16.27 -16.34 11.13
N GLU A 115 -15.29 -15.47 11.36
CA GLU A 115 -14.19 -15.61 12.32
C GLU A 115 -13.33 -16.87 12.09
N VAL A 116 -13.25 -17.35 10.84
CA VAL A 116 -12.37 -18.48 10.49
C VAL A 116 -10.91 -18.04 10.67
N PRO A 117 -10.07 -18.83 11.38
CA PRO A 117 -8.65 -18.52 11.54
C PRO A 117 -7.93 -18.34 10.20
N LEU A 118 -7.04 -17.34 10.11
CA LEU A 118 -6.28 -17.05 8.89
C LEU A 118 -5.48 -18.25 8.38
N ASP A 119 -4.95 -19.09 9.27
CA ASP A 119 -4.23 -20.32 8.90
C ASP A 119 -5.12 -21.33 8.17
N ASP A 120 -6.40 -21.42 8.53
CA ASP A 120 -7.36 -22.32 7.87
C ASP A 120 -7.77 -21.75 6.50
N ILE A 121 -7.94 -20.42 6.40
CA ILE A 121 -8.13 -19.72 5.11
C ILE A 121 -6.92 -19.97 4.20
N ARG A 122 -5.68 -19.83 4.73
CA ARG A 122 -4.43 -20.10 4.01
C ARG A 122 -4.36 -21.51 3.46
N ALA A 123 -4.73 -22.52 4.25
CA ALA A 123 -4.74 -23.91 3.81
C ALA A 123 -5.68 -24.13 2.59
N GLN A 124 -6.76 -23.35 2.48
CA GLN A 124 -7.70 -23.44 1.37
C GLN A 124 -7.28 -22.61 0.15
N PHE A 125 -6.61 -21.48 0.36
CA PHE A 125 -6.24 -20.51 -0.67
C PHE A 125 -4.72 -20.39 -0.85
N GLY A 126 -3.97 -21.49 -0.72
CA GLY A 126 -2.50 -21.51 -0.84
C GLY A 126 -1.93 -21.03 -2.18
N MET A 127 -2.76 -20.81 -3.21
CA MET A 127 -2.36 -20.18 -4.47
C MET A 127 -1.84 -18.73 -4.32
N PHE A 128 -2.12 -18.05 -3.20
CA PHE A 128 -1.56 -16.72 -2.93
C PHE A 128 -0.10 -16.78 -2.44
N GLU A 129 0.40 -17.92 -1.96
CA GLU A 129 1.76 -18.02 -1.39
C GLU A 129 2.86 -17.68 -2.40
N GLU A 130 2.68 -18.05 -3.68
CA GLU A 130 3.63 -17.69 -4.74
C GLU A 130 3.69 -16.17 -4.93
N LEU A 131 2.55 -15.48 -4.80
CA LEU A 131 2.48 -14.02 -4.93
C LEU A 131 3.07 -13.30 -3.71
N ASP A 132 2.89 -13.85 -2.52
CA ASP A 132 3.53 -13.35 -1.30
C ASP A 132 5.06 -13.42 -1.46
N GLY A 133 5.58 -14.57 -1.93
CA GLY A 133 7.00 -14.75 -2.23
C GLY A 133 7.52 -13.78 -3.31
N ASP A 134 6.82 -13.67 -4.44
CA ASP A 134 7.14 -12.69 -5.49
C ASP A 134 7.20 -11.26 -4.92
N TYR A 135 6.30 -10.91 -3.99
CA TYR A 135 6.28 -9.59 -3.36
C TYR A 135 7.48 -9.38 -2.43
N TYR A 136 7.80 -10.35 -1.58
CA TYR A 136 8.95 -10.26 -0.67
C TYR A 136 10.27 -10.07 -1.40
N GLU A 137 10.44 -10.73 -2.55
CA GLU A 137 11.64 -10.56 -3.38
C GLU A 137 11.73 -9.17 -4.03
N ALA A 138 10.58 -8.54 -4.31
CA ALA A 138 10.51 -7.25 -4.99
C ALA A 138 10.48 -6.04 -4.06
N ALA A 139 9.95 -6.20 -2.84
CA ALA A 139 9.54 -5.09 -1.98
C ALA A 139 10.67 -4.10 -1.68
N ASP A 140 11.85 -4.60 -1.28
CA ASP A 140 12.98 -3.73 -0.91
C ASP A 140 13.42 -2.82 -2.07
N GLU A 141 13.54 -3.37 -3.29
CA GLU A 141 13.95 -2.61 -4.48
C GLU A 141 12.85 -1.63 -4.92
N ASP A 142 11.59 -2.04 -4.87
CA ASP A 142 10.45 -1.22 -5.30
C ASP A 142 10.16 -0.08 -4.30
N LEU A 143 10.32 -0.32 -2.99
CA LEU A 143 10.26 0.72 -1.95
C LEU A 143 11.41 1.71 -2.09
N ALA A 144 12.63 1.24 -2.39
CA ALA A 144 13.75 2.13 -2.70
C ALA A 144 13.47 3.01 -3.93
N ALA A 145 12.88 2.44 -4.99
CA ALA A 145 12.46 3.19 -6.16
C ALA A 145 11.36 4.22 -5.85
N ALA A 146 10.38 3.86 -5.00
CA ALA A 146 9.35 4.78 -4.52
C ALA A 146 9.94 5.94 -3.72
N ALA A 147 10.86 5.67 -2.79
CA ALA A 147 11.55 6.70 -2.03
C ALA A 147 12.32 7.68 -2.94
N LEU A 148 13.01 7.16 -3.96
CA LEU A 148 13.67 8.01 -4.96
C LEU A 148 12.67 8.86 -5.76
N TYR A 149 11.52 8.30 -6.13
CA TYR A 149 10.46 9.07 -6.81
C TYR A 149 9.93 10.19 -5.92
N VAL A 150 9.63 9.90 -4.65
CA VAL A 150 9.19 10.90 -3.66
C VAL A 150 10.22 12.02 -3.51
N LEU A 151 11.51 11.67 -3.35
CA LEU A 151 12.59 12.64 -3.22
C LEU A 151 12.78 13.51 -4.47
N ALA A 152 12.44 13.00 -5.66
CA ALA A 152 12.47 13.74 -6.91
C ALA A 152 11.23 14.65 -7.11
N ASN A 153 10.14 14.41 -6.38
CA ASN A 153 8.86 15.10 -6.51
C ASN A 153 8.37 15.67 -5.16
N ARG A 154 9.28 16.18 -4.34
CA ARG A 154 9.05 16.58 -2.94
C ARG A 154 7.85 17.50 -2.74
N ASP A 155 7.60 18.40 -3.68
CA ASP A 155 6.48 19.34 -3.66
C ASP A 155 5.11 18.65 -3.59
N LYS A 156 4.98 17.45 -4.16
CA LYS A 156 3.74 16.66 -4.13
C LYS A 156 3.53 15.87 -2.84
N PHE A 157 4.62 15.55 -2.14
CA PHE A 157 4.61 14.64 -0.99
C PHE A 157 4.84 15.34 0.36
N LEU A 158 5.63 16.41 0.39
CA LEU A 158 5.99 17.10 1.64
C LEU A 158 5.05 18.25 2.00
N VAL A 159 4.09 18.57 1.14
CA VAL A 159 3.09 19.63 1.38
C VAL A 159 1.71 18.97 1.48
N ILE A 160 1.12 19.00 2.67
CA ILE A 160 -0.21 18.45 2.96
C ILE A 160 -1.23 19.59 3.10
N GLY A 161 -2.45 19.38 2.63
CA GLY A 161 -3.54 20.37 2.72
C GLY A 161 -3.55 21.38 1.57
N GLN A 162 -3.38 20.91 0.33
CA GLN A 162 -3.64 21.74 -0.84
C GLN A 162 -5.13 21.71 -1.23
N GLU A 163 -5.60 22.84 -1.78
CA GLU A 163 -6.98 23.06 -2.26
C GLU A 163 -7.35 22.21 -3.49
#